data_AF-R6E1L8-F1
#
_entry.id   AF-R6E1L8-F1
#
_cell.length_a   1.000
_cell.length_b   1.000
_cell.length_c   1.000
_cell.angle_alpha   90.00
_cell.angle_beta   90.00
_cell.angle_gamma   90.00
#
_symmetry.space_group_name_H-M   'P 1'
#
loop_
_entity.id
_entity.type
_entity.pdbx_description
1 polymer ?
#
loop_
_entity_poly.entity_id
_entity_poly.type
_entity_poly.pdbx_seq_one_letter_code
_entity_poly.pdbx_strand_id
1 'polypeptide(L)'
;MKTAILTVGTEILFGQVVNTNAAFLSQQLQDIGYDVMYHYTVGDNPQRLKELIALAYRDCDLIITTGGLGPTQDDLTKEIISEYFEEELVCHKDVLCWLKTTFSRAGYNWTENNTKQSYFPKHAEILDNLGGTAPGFLLEKNGKMIAALPGPPREMTLMWEEQLKPRLVAKQDSVIYYRIVRTFALGESTMETKLLPLIDGQTDPTIATYAKEGECSLRITSKRKTLEEAKAAVEEMLSKVKESIGDYIYSTNDEELIDVVGKILLAKGITISCCESCTGGLLAKSLTDIPGISKVFDRGIATYSWNAKMEELGVKRETLEKYTAESPEVAREMAEGLREKTGSELCISITGIAGPDDIDEARPAGLAYIGICYEGKTDVVKTKHRNVSRKYNRNYMLLVMLNEIYKRIKHKRITPEIVNEIYKEYETPEHVRRHCAAVADCGVRIAKALNAHGFHLDLALINGAGLAHDAARTMERHWDVMAERLNEMGYYDEAAIVKMHMNPGEYNPVDTITESDIICLGDRLVKEDTYVGIDKRFDYIIEKARKHGILDFDTIMENKAKMQHLLDEIEDVIGCSIDDLFK
;
A
#
# COMPACT_ATOMS: atom_id res chain seq x y z
N MET A 1 -8.96 21.20 -16.78
CA MET A 1 -9.56 21.29 -18.14
C MET A 1 -10.61 20.21 -18.22
N LYS A 2 -11.81 20.54 -18.69
CA LYS A 2 -12.91 19.58 -18.80
C LYS A 2 -12.70 18.70 -20.03
N THR A 3 -12.80 17.39 -19.86
CA THR A 3 -12.50 16.42 -20.91
C THR A 3 -13.67 15.46 -21.13
N ALA A 4 -13.95 15.12 -22.39
CA ALA A 4 -14.84 14.02 -22.77
C ALA A 4 -14.04 12.92 -23.46
N ILE A 5 -14.38 11.67 -23.18
CA ILE A 5 -13.85 10.49 -23.90
C ILE A 5 -14.96 9.94 -24.79
N LEU A 6 -14.68 9.78 -26.07
CA LEU A 6 -15.57 9.21 -27.08
C LEU A 6 -14.98 7.89 -27.61
N THR A 7 -15.61 6.76 -27.32
CA THR A 7 -15.23 5.48 -27.92
C THR A 7 -16.10 5.18 -29.13
N VAL A 8 -15.47 4.89 -30.27
CA VAL A 8 -16.13 4.55 -31.53
C VAL A 8 -15.91 3.07 -31.80
N GLY A 9 -17.00 2.30 -31.84
CA GLY A 9 -16.98 0.86 -32.12
C GLY A 9 -18.29 0.19 -31.74
N THR A 10 -18.93 -0.47 -32.71
CA THR A 10 -20.21 -1.16 -32.49
C THR A 10 -20.10 -2.34 -31.52
N GLU A 11 -18.96 -3.05 -31.52
CA GLU A 11 -18.63 -4.15 -30.63
C GLU A 11 -18.55 -3.73 -29.15
N ILE A 12 -18.11 -2.49 -28.89
CA ILE A 12 -18.09 -1.90 -27.55
C ILE A 12 -19.52 -1.60 -27.09
N LEU A 13 -20.33 -1.04 -27.98
CA LEU A 13 -21.74 -0.72 -27.69
C LEU A 13 -22.56 -1.99 -27.40
N PHE A 14 -22.25 -3.10 -28.05
CA PHE A 14 -22.89 -4.40 -27.81
C PHE A 14 -22.34 -5.15 -26.60
N GLY A 15 -21.28 -4.65 -25.95
CA GLY A 15 -20.66 -5.29 -24.81
C GLY A 15 -19.91 -6.58 -25.16
N GLN A 16 -19.56 -6.78 -26.44
CA GLN A 16 -18.72 -7.91 -26.87
C GLN A 16 -17.28 -7.76 -26.40
N VAL A 17 -16.83 -6.50 -26.31
CA VAL A 17 -15.52 -6.12 -25.79
C VAL A 17 -15.73 -5.09 -24.69
N VAL A 18 -15.09 -5.31 -23.54
CA VAL A 18 -15.09 -4.33 -22.44
C VAL A 18 -14.33 -3.09 -22.88
N ASN A 19 -14.89 -1.90 -22.64
CA ASN A 19 -14.27 -0.63 -22.96
C ASN A 19 -13.09 -0.30 -22.03
N THR A 20 -11.98 -1.02 -22.22
CA THR A 20 -10.74 -0.84 -21.48
C THR A 20 -10.03 0.46 -21.85
N ASN A 21 -10.23 0.98 -23.06
CA ASN A 21 -9.65 2.25 -23.51
C ASN A 21 -10.18 3.44 -22.71
N ALA A 22 -11.50 3.53 -22.52
CA ALA A 22 -12.07 4.60 -21.72
C ALA A 22 -11.58 4.53 -20.26
N ALA A 23 -11.51 3.33 -19.68
CA ALA A 23 -10.96 3.13 -18.34
C ALA A 23 -9.50 3.61 -18.24
N PHE A 24 -8.63 3.21 -19.18
CA PHE A 24 -7.24 3.63 -19.23
C PHE A 24 -7.10 5.15 -19.39
N LEU A 25 -7.76 5.74 -20.40
CA LEU A 25 -7.68 7.18 -20.66
C LEU A 25 -8.18 8.01 -19.49
N SER A 26 -9.21 7.53 -18.78
CA SER A 26 -9.72 8.21 -17.58
C SER A 26 -8.70 8.27 -16.46
N GLN A 27 -8.08 7.13 -16.17
CA GLN A 27 -7.02 7.04 -15.17
C GLN A 27 -5.87 7.97 -15.54
N GLN A 28 -5.43 7.92 -16.79
CA GLN A 28 -4.32 8.73 -17.25
C GLN A 28 -4.61 10.24 -17.24
N LEU A 29 -5.81 10.65 -17.64
CA LEU A 29 -6.23 12.05 -17.58
C LEU A 29 -6.30 12.55 -16.15
N GLN A 30 -6.78 11.71 -15.22
CA GLN A 30 -6.79 12.04 -13.79
C GLN A 30 -5.37 12.22 -13.24
N ASP A 31 -4.42 11.38 -13.67
CA ASP A 31 -3.02 11.44 -13.23
C ASP A 31 -2.31 12.72 -13.69
N ILE A 32 -2.76 13.30 -14.81
CA ILE A 32 -2.32 14.62 -15.26
C ILE A 32 -3.32 15.72 -14.92
N GLY A 33 -4.33 15.51 -14.06
CA GLY A 33 -5.20 16.57 -13.57
C GLY A 33 -6.17 17.23 -14.55
N TYR A 34 -6.61 16.46 -15.54
CA TYR A 34 -7.75 16.77 -16.40
C TYR A 34 -9.04 16.17 -15.83
N ASP A 35 -10.12 16.94 -15.86
CA ASP A 35 -11.40 16.58 -15.27
C ASP A 35 -12.24 15.83 -16.31
N VAL A 36 -12.34 14.51 -16.17
CA VAL A 36 -13.15 13.69 -17.08
C VAL A 36 -14.62 13.84 -16.73
N MET A 37 -15.36 14.54 -17.60
CA MET A 37 -16.76 14.88 -17.37
C MET A 37 -17.70 13.80 -17.89
N TYR A 38 -17.38 13.21 -19.05
CA TYR A 38 -18.27 12.32 -19.77
C TYR A 38 -17.52 11.21 -20.50
N HIS A 39 -18.10 10.00 -20.46
CA HIS A 39 -17.77 8.91 -21.37
C HIS A 39 -18.94 8.69 -22.32
N TYR A 40 -18.67 8.78 -23.62
CA TYR A 40 -19.63 8.43 -24.66
C TYR A 40 -19.11 7.23 -25.46
N THR A 41 -20.02 6.31 -25.78
CA THR A 41 -19.75 5.20 -26.69
C THR A 41 -20.72 5.30 -27.85
N VAL A 42 -20.23 5.16 -29.08
CA VAL A 42 -21.04 5.23 -30.29
C VAL A 42 -20.63 4.14 -31.26
N GLY A 43 -21.61 3.55 -31.94
CA GLY A 43 -21.34 2.65 -33.06
C GLY A 43 -20.88 3.41 -34.30
N ASP A 44 -20.46 2.66 -35.32
CA ASP A 44 -19.86 3.18 -36.55
C ASP A 44 -20.93 3.84 -37.45
N ASN A 45 -21.38 5.03 -37.05
CA ASN A 45 -22.42 5.79 -37.73
C ASN A 45 -22.04 7.28 -37.82
N PRO A 46 -21.89 7.83 -39.04
CA PRO A 46 -21.50 9.22 -39.27
C PRO A 46 -22.27 10.26 -38.46
N GLN A 47 -23.60 10.18 -38.55
CA GLN A 47 -24.50 11.19 -38.00
C GLN A 47 -24.46 11.19 -36.47
N ARG A 48 -24.52 10.00 -35.85
CA ARG A 48 -24.45 9.86 -34.39
C ARG A 48 -23.08 10.30 -33.85
N LEU A 49 -21.99 9.99 -34.56
CA LEU A 49 -20.66 10.44 -34.17
C LEU A 49 -20.56 11.98 -34.22
N LYS A 50 -21.07 12.61 -35.28
CA LYS A 50 -21.08 14.07 -35.42
C LYS A 50 -21.87 14.75 -34.32
N GLU A 51 -23.05 14.22 -33.99
CA GLU A 51 -23.90 14.73 -32.91
C GLU A 51 -23.22 14.64 -31.53
N LEU A 52 -22.52 13.54 -31.26
CA LEU A 52 -21.78 13.37 -30.00
C LEU A 52 -20.54 14.25 -29.90
N ILE A 53 -19.82 14.46 -31.01
CA ILE A 53 -18.73 15.44 -31.05
C ILE A 53 -19.29 16.83 -30.74
N ALA A 54 -20.43 17.21 -31.33
CA ALA A 54 -21.08 18.49 -31.05
C ALA A 54 -21.49 18.66 -29.58
N LEU A 55 -22.05 17.59 -28.98
CA LEU A 55 -22.42 17.56 -27.58
C LEU A 55 -21.21 17.73 -26.66
N ALA A 56 -20.16 16.93 -26.89
CA ALA A 56 -18.93 16.98 -26.10
C ALA A 56 -18.21 18.33 -26.26
N TYR A 57 -18.18 18.90 -27.47
CA TYR A 57 -17.54 20.18 -27.75
C TYR A 57 -18.24 21.35 -27.04
N ARG A 58 -19.53 21.24 -26.73
CA ARG A 58 -20.24 22.26 -25.95
C ARG A 58 -19.68 22.38 -24.53
N ASP A 59 -19.51 21.24 -23.86
CA ASP A 59 -19.32 21.20 -22.40
C ASP A 59 -17.85 20.96 -21.98
N CYS A 60 -16.98 20.57 -22.91
CA CYS A 60 -15.58 20.22 -22.65
C CYS A 60 -14.58 21.11 -23.42
N ASP A 61 -13.37 21.19 -22.91
CA ASP A 61 -12.21 21.88 -23.50
C ASP A 61 -11.34 20.92 -24.32
N LEU A 62 -11.38 19.63 -23.97
CA LEU A 62 -10.68 18.53 -24.64
C LEU A 62 -11.66 17.39 -24.96
N ILE A 63 -11.59 16.87 -26.18
CA ILE A 63 -12.27 15.63 -26.59
C ILE A 63 -11.21 14.62 -26.98
N ILE A 64 -11.27 13.41 -26.45
CA ILE A 64 -10.41 12.30 -26.89
C ILE A 64 -11.31 11.24 -27.51
N THR A 65 -11.14 10.97 -28.80
CA THR A 65 -11.80 9.87 -29.50
C THR A 65 -10.86 8.66 -29.59
N THR A 66 -11.38 7.45 -29.47
CA THR A 66 -10.63 6.20 -29.70
C THR A 66 -11.44 5.23 -30.55
N GLY A 67 -10.84 4.73 -31.64
CA GLY A 67 -11.50 3.86 -32.62
C GLY A 67 -11.87 4.58 -33.92
N GLY A 68 -12.14 3.79 -34.97
CA GLY A 68 -12.57 4.29 -36.28
C GLY A 68 -11.49 5.03 -37.10
N LEU A 69 -10.20 4.71 -36.90
CA LEU A 69 -9.07 5.33 -37.63
C LEU A 69 -8.47 4.46 -38.74
N GLY A 70 -8.92 3.21 -38.86
CA GLY A 70 -8.42 2.24 -39.82
C GLY A 70 -8.78 2.52 -41.28
N PRO A 71 -8.51 1.56 -42.17
CA PRO A 71 -8.71 1.71 -43.61
C PRO A 71 -10.07 1.22 -44.10
N THR A 72 -10.98 0.78 -43.23
CA THR A 72 -12.28 0.21 -43.65
C THR A 72 -13.33 1.29 -43.90
N GLN A 73 -14.51 0.91 -44.40
CA GLN A 73 -15.61 1.85 -44.60
C GLN A 73 -16.23 2.32 -43.28
N ASP A 74 -16.19 1.46 -42.25
CA ASP A 74 -16.74 1.75 -40.93
C ASP A 74 -15.83 2.71 -40.13
N ASP A 75 -14.55 2.82 -40.50
CA ASP A 75 -13.58 3.74 -39.89
C ASP A 75 -13.83 5.20 -40.29
N LEU A 76 -14.74 5.89 -39.62
CA LEU A 76 -15.23 7.22 -40.05
C LEU A 76 -14.74 8.39 -39.19
N THR A 77 -13.93 8.13 -38.16
CA THR A 77 -13.64 9.13 -37.13
C THR A 77 -12.92 10.36 -37.68
N LYS A 78 -11.98 10.18 -38.62
CA LYS A 78 -11.21 11.29 -39.19
C LYS A 78 -12.09 12.21 -40.05
N GLU A 79 -12.93 11.60 -40.88
CA GLU A 79 -13.84 12.27 -41.79
C GLU A 79 -14.85 13.11 -41.02
N ILE A 80 -15.45 12.54 -39.98
CA ILE A 80 -16.48 13.23 -39.20
C ILE A 80 -15.90 14.35 -38.35
N ILE A 81 -14.70 14.18 -37.79
CA ILE A 81 -14.00 15.26 -37.10
C ILE A 81 -13.71 16.39 -38.10
N SER A 82 -13.16 16.06 -39.28
CA SER A 82 -12.86 17.06 -40.31
C SER A 82 -14.11 17.81 -40.78
N GLU A 83 -15.22 17.08 -41.01
CA GLU A 83 -16.51 17.67 -41.40
C GLU A 83 -17.09 18.58 -40.31
N TYR A 84 -17.10 18.13 -39.05
CA TYR A 84 -17.62 18.92 -37.94
C TYR A 84 -16.85 20.23 -37.74
N PHE A 85 -15.53 20.18 -37.89
CA PHE A 85 -14.68 21.34 -37.74
C PHE A 85 -14.49 22.12 -39.04
N GLU A 86 -15.13 21.77 -40.15
CA GLU A 86 -14.91 22.42 -41.46
C GLU A 86 -13.42 22.48 -41.84
N GLU A 87 -12.68 21.42 -41.54
CA GLU A 87 -11.28 21.25 -41.94
C GLU A 87 -11.19 20.43 -43.24
N GLU A 88 -10.27 20.82 -44.11
CA GLU A 88 -9.94 20.05 -45.31
C GLU A 88 -9.13 18.80 -44.92
N LEU A 89 -9.53 17.61 -45.38
CA LEU A 89 -8.71 16.40 -45.27
C LEU A 89 -7.61 16.42 -46.34
N VAL A 90 -6.36 16.43 -45.89
CA VAL A 90 -5.19 16.46 -46.77
C VAL A 90 -4.41 15.15 -46.66
N CYS A 91 -3.95 14.63 -47.79
CA CYS A 91 -3.05 13.47 -47.81
C CYS A 91 -1.63 13.90 -47.43
N HIS A 92 -1.12 13.35 -46.34
CA HIS A 92 0.26 13.55 -45.90
C HIS A 92 1.18 12.53 -46.58
N LYS A 93 1.97 13.02 -47.54
CA LYS A 93 2.84 12.17 -48.38
C LYS A 93 3.86 11.38 -47.57
N ASP A 94 4.39 11.95 -46.50
CA ASP A 94 5.37 11.30 -45.64
C ASP A 94 4.76 10.11 -44.89
N VAL A 95 3.54 10.28 -44.36
CA VAL A 95 2.77 9.18 -43.75
C VAL A 95 2.44 8.10 -44.78
N LEU A 96 2.00 8.48 -45.98
CA LEU A 96 1.73 7.52 -47.06
C LEU A 96 2.99 6.73 -47.45
N CYS A 97 4.14 7.40 -47.53
CA CYS A 97 5.42 6.76 -47.83
C CYS A 97 5.85 5.80 -46.71
N TRP A 98 5.70 6.22 -45.46
CA TRP A 98 5.95 5.38 -44.29
C TRP A 98 5.06 4.14 -44.30
N LEU A 99 3.74 4.30 -44.52
CA LEU A 99 2.79 3.17 -44.61
C LEU A 99 3.20 2.18 -45.69
N LYS A 100 3.45 2.65 -46.92
CA LYS A 100 3.88 1.79 -48.03
C LYS A 100 5.17 1.02 -47.70
N THR A 101 6.12 1.68 -47.03
CA THR A 101 7.37 1.06 -46.58
C THR A 101 7.12 0.01 -45.51
N THR A 102 6.26 0.29 -44.53
CA THR A 102 5.89 -0.62 -43.45
C THR A 102 5.20 -1.88 -43.98
N PHE A 103 4.22 -1.74 -44.87
CA PHE A 103 3.55 -2.88 -45.53
C PHE A 103 4.54 -3.73 -46.33
N SER A 104 5.41 -3.08 -47.11
CA SER A 104 6.42 -3.77 -47.91
C SER A 104 7.42 -4.56 -47.04
N ARG A 105 7.90 -3.98 -45.93
CA ARG A 105 8.81 -4.66 -44.99
C ARG A 105 8.15 -5.84 -44.29
N ALA A 106 6.85 -5.75 -44.01
CA ALA A 106 6.08 -6.81 -43.38
C ALA A 106 5.63 -7.91 -44.38
N GLY A 107 5.96 -7.79 -45.67
CA GLY A 107 5.60 -8.76 -46.70
C GLY A 107 4.13 -8.72 -47.14
N TYR A 108 3.42 -7.63 -46.86
CA TYR A 108 2.02 -7.45 -47.26
C TYR A 108 1.90 -6.66 -48.57
N ASN A 109 0.94 -7.06 -49.41
CA ASN A 109 0.59 -6.31 -50.62
C ASN A 109 -0.20 -5.05 -50.27
N TRP A 110 0.09 -3.94 -50.97
CA TRP A 110 -0.63 -2.68 -50.80
C TRP A 110 -2.06 -2.79 -51.36
N THR A 111 -3.03 -2.33 -50.58
CA THR A 111 -4.42 -2.10 -51.01
C THR A 111 -4.75 -0.61 -50.94
N GLU A 112 -5.49 -0.09 -51.92
CA GLU A 112 -5.75 1.35 -52.04
C GLU A 112 -6.54 1.96 -50.87
N ASN A 113 -7.34 1.17 -50.16
CA ASN A 113 -8.05 1.64 -48.98
C ASN A 113 -7.11 2.06 -47.84
N ASN A 114 -5.87 1.53 -47.77
CA ASN A 114 -4.87 1.97 -46.78
C ASN A 114 -4.42 3.42 -47.02
N THR A 115 -4.59 3.97 -48.22
CA THR A 115 -4.32 5.39 -48.49
C THR A 115 -5.15 6.29 -47.56
N LYS A 116 -6.36 5.87 -47.17
CA LYS A 116 -7.23 6.57 -46.20
C LYS A 116 -6.52 6.86 -44.88
N GLN A 117 -5.59 6.00 -44.46
CA GLN A 117 -4.84 6.18 -43.21
C GLN A 117 -3.82 7.32 -43.27
N SER A 118 -3.56 7.90 -44.44
CA SER A 118 -2.66 9.05 -44.65
C SER A 118 -3.37 10.40 -44.73
N TYR A 119 -4.70 10.44 -44.61
CA TYR A 119 -5.48 11.67 -44.62
C TYR A 119 -5.75 12.18 -43.21
N PHE A 120 -5.49 13.47 -42.99
CA PHE A 120 -5.72 14.15 -41.71
C PHE A 120 -6.30 15.54 -41.95
N PRO A 121 -7.01 16.13 -40.96
CA PRO A 121 -7.39 17.53 -41.03
C PRO A 121 -6.15 18.40 -41.23
N LYS A 122 -6.21 19.37 -42.14
CA LYS A 122 -5.07 20.16 -42.61
C LYS A 122 -4.19 20.76 -41.52
N HIS A 123 -4.78 21.21 -40.41
CA HIS A 123 -4.08 21.85 -39.31
C HIS A 123 -3.87 20.91 -38.11
N ALA A 124 -4.12 19.62 -38.27
CA ALA A 124 -3.89 18.65 -37.22
C ALA A 124 -2.40 18.34 -37.08
N GLU A 125 -1.95 18.22 -35.83
CA GLU A 125 -0.68 17.61 -35.50
C GLU A 125 -0.83 16.08 -35.55
N ILE A 126 0.00 15.41 -36.34
CA ILE A 126 -0.07 13.95 -36.51
C ILE A 126 0.62 13.26 -35.32
N LEU A 127 -0.01 12.19 -34.83
CA LEU A 127 0.52 11.33 -33.78
C LEU A 127 0.90 9.98 -34.39
N ASP A 128 2.20 9.67 -34.43
CA ASP A 128 2.71 8.44 -35.04
C ASP A 128 2.17 7.20 -34.33
N ASN A 129 1.92 6.12 -35.08
CA ASN A 129 1.51 4.85 -34.48
C ASN A 129 2.65 3.83 -34.55
N LEU A 130 3.37 3.67 -33.43
CA LEU A 130 4.44 2.69 -33.31
C LEU A 130 3.92 1.26 -33.05
N GLY A 131 2.64 1.11 -32.71
CA GLY A 131 2.00 -0.17 -32.42
C GLY A 131 1.23 -0.78 -33.59
N GLY A 132 0.97 -0.01 -34.65
CA GLY A 132 0.08 -0.38 -35.75
C GLY A 132 0.18 0.57 -36.94
N THR A 133 -0.81 0.55 -37.83
CA THR A 133 -0.77 1.26 -39.13
C THR A 133 -1.67 2.50 -39.19
N ALA A 134 -2.46 2.80 -38.17
CA ALA A 134 -3.36 3.95 -38.17
C ALA A 134 -2.82 5.06 -37.25
N PRO A 135 -2.14 6.10 -37.78
CA PRO A 135 -1.74 7.24 -36.97
C PRO A 135 -2.95 7.99 -36.43
N GLY A 136 -2.76 8.59 -35.25
CA GLY A 136 -3.73 9.49 -34.64
C GLY A 136 -3.44 10.93 -35.01
N PHE A 137 -4.19 11.86 -34.41
CA PHE A 137 -3.91 13.28 -34.56
C PHE A 137 -4.46 14.09 -33.39
N LEU A 138 -3.93 15.30 -33.21
CA LEU A 138 -4.43 16.34 -32.31
C LEU A 138 -4.77 17.58 -33.14
N LEU A 139 -6.01 18.07 -33.01
CA LEU A 139 -6.47 19.29 -33.67
C LEU A 139 -6.87 20.31 -32.60
N GLU A 140 -6.30 21.51 -32.68
CA GLU A 140 -6.69 22.65 -31.85
C GLU A 140 -7.55 23.62 -32.66
N LYS A 141 -8.74 23.94 -32.15
CA LYS A 141 -9.66 24.87 -32.81
C LYS A 141 -10.48 25.67 -31.78
N ASN A 142 -10.47 26.99 -31.93
CA ASN A 142 -11.14 27.96 -31.05
C ASN A 142 -10.75 27.81 -29.56
N GLY A 143 -9.47 27.53 -29.28
CA GLY A 143 -8.97 27.33 -27.91
C GLY A 143 -9.36 26.00 -27.26
N LYS A 144 -10.00 25.10 -28.01
CA LYS A 144 -10.34 23.73 -27.59
C LYS A 144 -9.56 22.71 -28.40
N MET A 145 -9.48 21.49 -27.89
CA MET A 145 -8.70 20.41 -28.50
C MET A 145 -9.56 19.18 -28.78
N ILE A 146 -9.28 18.49 -29.88
CA ILE A 146 -9.75 17.14 -30.15
C ILE A 146 -8.58 16.24 -30.55
N ALA A 147 -8.40 15.13 -29.85
CA ALA A 147 -7.41 14.11 -30.17
C ALA A 147 -8.10 12.84 -30.63
N ALA A 148 -7.61 12.23 -31.71
CA ALA A 148 -8.10 10.95 -32.19
C ALA A 148 -7.01 9.88 -32.09
N LEU A 149 -7.31 8.82 -31.36
CA LEU A 149 -6.43 7.69 -31.06
C LEU A 149 -6.96 6.39 -31.71
N PRO A 150 -6.08 5.41 -31.98
CA PRO A 150 -6.50 4.12 -32.53
C PRO A 150 -7.40 3.34 -31.55
N GLY A 151 -8.13 2.36 -32.08
CA GLY A 151 -9.03 1.49 -31.30
C GLY A 151 -8.32 0.39 -30.52
N PRO A 152 -7.35 -0.35 -31.10
CA PRO A 152 -6.64 -1.41 -30.37
C PRO A 152 -5.92 -0.87 -29.12
N PRO A 153 -6.12 -1.45 -27.92
CA PRO A 153 -5.56 -0.90 -26.68
C PRO A 153 -4.05 -0.72 -26.71
N ARG A 154 -3.30 -1.69 -27.26
CA ARG A 154 -1.84 -1.63 -27.36
C ARG A 154 -1.33 -0.43 -28.18
N GLU A 155 -2.06 -0.06 -29.24
CA GLU A 155 -1.71 1.07 -30.09
C GLU A 155 -2.06 2.39 -29.40
N MET A 156 -3.25 2.43 -28.79
CA MET A 156 -3.79 3.60 -28.11
C MET A 156 -2.94 3.98 -26.90
N THR A 157 -2.59 3.01 -26.04
CA THR A 157 -1.79 3.27 -24.83
C THR A 157 -0.39 3.78 -25.19
N LEU A 158 0.24 3.20 -26.21
CA LEU A 158 1.57 3.63 -26.66
C LEU A 158 1.54 5.06 -27.23
N MET A 159 0.53 5.37 -28.06
CA MET A 159 0.36 6.72 -28.61
C MET A 159 0.03 7.75 -27.53
N TRP A 160 -0.75 7.36 -26.52
CA TRP A 160 -1.03 8.19 -25.36
C TRP A 160 0.26 8.53 -24.59
N GLU A 161 1.02 7.52 -24.15
CA GLU A 161 2.20 7.73 -23.30
C GLU A 161 3.31 8.49 -24.01
N GLU A 162 3.63 8.10 -25.25
CA GLU A 162 4.80 8.63 -25.96
C GLU A 162 4.54 10.01 -26.58
N GLN A 163 3.27 10.35 -26.86
CA GLN A 163 2.97 11.51 -27.71
C GLN A 163 1.88 12.42 -27.18
N LEU A 164 0.67 11.93 -26.87
CA LEU A 164 -0.41 12.83 -26.48
C LEU A 164 -0.21 13.38 -25.06
N LYS A 165 0.14 12.52 -24.09
CA LYS A 165 0.32 12.89 -22.68
C LYS A 165 1.40 13.97 -22.48
N PRO A 166 2.62 13.88 -23.06
CA PRO A 166 3.62 14.93 -22.93
C PRO A 166 3.14 16.30 -23.41
N ARG A 167 2.37 16.35 -24.50
CA ARG A 167 1.81 17.58 -25.05
C ARG A 167 0.74 18.21 -24.16
N LEU A 168 -0.12 17.37 -23.55
CA LEU A 168 -1.13 17.84 -22.61
C LEU A 168 -0.49 18.36 -21.32
N VAL A 169 0.49 17.64 -20.76
CA VAL A 169 1.23 18.07 -19.56
C VAL A 169 1.93 19.41 -19.77
N ALA A 170 2.54 19.61 -20.95
CA ALA A 170 3.23 20.87 -21.28
C ALA A 170 2.31 22.10 -21.32
N LYS A 171 0.98 21.90 -21.38
CA LYS A 171 -0.02 22.97 -21.38
C LYS A 171 -0.58 23.29 -20.00
N GLN A 172 -0.07 22.68 -18.93
CA GLN A 172 -0.58 22.86 -17.57
C GLN A 172 0.27 23.79 -16.71
N ASP A 173 -0.39 24.61 -15.89
CA ASP A 173 0.24 25.53 -14.93
C ASP A 173 0.32 24.94 -13.51
N SER A 174 -0.03 23.67 -13.33
CA SER A 174 -0.13 23.00 -12.03
C SER A 174 0.19 21.52 -12.14
N VAL A 175 0.73 20.93 -11.08
CA VAL A 175 1.05 19.52 -10.97
C VAL A 175 0.09 18.84 -10.00
N ILE A 176 -0.31 17.61 -10.32
CA ILE A 176 -1.05 16.74 -9.40
C ILE A 176 -0.09 15.75 -8.75
N TYR A 177 -0.29 15.54 -7.45
CA TYR A 177 0.31 14.45 -6.72
C TYR A 177 -0.76 13.71 -5.92
N TYR A 178 -0.63 12.39 -5.80
CA TYR A 178 -1.56 11.60 -5.02
C TYR A 178 -0.89 10.39 -4.36
N ARG A 179 -1.56 9.88 -3.33
CA ARG A 179 -1.28 8.60 -2.66
C ARG A 179 -2.53 7.75 -2.68
N ILE A 180 -2.37 6.45 -2.89
CA ILE A 180 -3.43 5.46 -2.68
C ILE A 180 -3.08 4.68 -1.42
N VAL A 181 -3.95 4.80 -0.43
CA VAL A 181 -3.86 4.08 0.83
C VAL A 181 -4.82 2.89 0.76
N ARG A 182 -4.31 1.71 1.06
CA ARG A 182 -5.07 0.47 1.04
C ARG A 182 -5.25 -0.07 2.44
N THR A 183 -6.46 -0.54 2.69
CA THR A 183 -6.89 -1.00 4.00
C THR A 183 -7.58 -2.35 3.91
N PHE A 184 -7.44 -3.13 4.98
CA PHE A 184 -8.17 -4.38 5.14
C PHE A 184 -8.87 -4.41 6.50
N ALA A 185 -9.95 -5.20 6.59
CA ALA A 185 -10.80 -5.30 7.80
C ALA A 185 -11.49 -3.99 8.23
N LEU A 186 -11.54 -3.01 7.34
CA LEU A 186 -12.29 -1.76 7.50
C LEU A 186 -13.33 -1.65 6.37
N GLY A 187 -14.61 -1.77 6.72
CA GLY A 187 -15.70 -1.62 5.75
C GLY A 187 -15.90 -0.16 5.33
N GLU A 188 -16.45 0.05 4.13
CA GLU A 188 -16.60 1.38 3.51
C GLU A 188 -17.34 2.37 4.42
N SER A 189 -18.51 2.01 4.95
CA SER A 189 -19.28 2.89 5.83
C SER A 189 -18.53 3.25 7.11
N THR A 190 -17.73 2.33 7.66
CA THR A 190 -16.90 2.58 8.84
C THR A 190 -15.70 3.47 8.51
N MET A 191 -15.07 3.25 7.35
CA MET A 191 -14.00 4.11 6.84
C MET A 191 -14.50 5.53 6.67
N GLU A 192 -15.62 5.72 5.97
CA GLU A 192 -16.22 7.04 5.74
C GLU A 192 -16.55 7.72 7.08
N THR A 193 -17.20 7.01 8.01
CA THR A 193 -17.52 7.57 9.33
C THR A 193 -16.27 8.04 10.09
N LYS A 194 -15.19 7.24 10.06
CA LYS A 194 -13.92 7.59 10.73
C LYS A 194 -13.20 8.76 10.07
N LEU A 195 -13.32 8.89 8.74
CA LEU A 195 -12.64 9.93 7.96
C LEU A 195 -13.51 11.17 7.72
N LEU A 196 -14.78 11.15 8.12
CA LEU A 196 -15.71 12.26 7.92
C LEU A 196 -15.16 13.60 8.42
N PRO A 197 -14.46 13.70 9.58
CA PRO A 197 -13.85 14.95 10.01
C PRO A 197 -12.78 15.51 9.05
N LEU A 198 -12.18 14.66 8.22
CA LEU A 198 -11.19 15.05 7.21
C LEU A 198 -11.81 15.29 5.82
N ILE A 199 -12.96 14.66 5.55
CA ILE A 199 -13.68 14.74 4.27
C ILE A 199 -14.66 15.93 4.25
N ASP A 200 -15.30 16.22 5.37
CA ASP A 200 -16.30 17.30 5.46
C ASP A 200 -15.63 18.66 5.24
N GLY A 201 -16.16 19.44 4.29
CA GLY A 201 -15.58 20.72 3.90
C GLY A 201 -14.19 20.67 3.25
N GLN A 202 -13.72 19.49 2.82
CA GLN A 202 -12.40 19.36 2.17
C GLN A 202 -12.28 20.21 0.89
N THR A 203 -11.07 20.69 0.62
CA THR A 203 -10.76 21.46 -0.59
C THR A 203 -9.52 20.92 -1.30
N ASP A 204 -8.33 21.19 -0.75
CA ASP A 204 -7.06 20.62 -1.18
C ASP A 204 -6.20 20.35 0.07
N PRO A 205 -5.71 19.13 0.30
CA PRO A 205 -5.93 17.90 -0.49
C PRO A 205 -7.36 17.35 -0.39
N THR A 206 -7.77 16.55 -1.38
CA THR A 206 -9.02 15.79 -1.37
C THR A 206 -8.79 14.31 -1.05
N ILE A 207 -9.66 13.72 -0.24
CA ILE A 207 -9.80 12.30 0.05
C ILE A 207 -11.01 11.76 -0.70
N ALA A 208 -10.80 10.70 -1.49
CA ALA A 208 -11.85 9.91 -2.12
C ALA A 208 -11.73 8.44 -1.68
N THR A 209 -12.81 7.87 -1.14
CA THR A 209 -12.88 6.46 -0.73
C THR A 209 -13.40 5.57 -1.84
N TYR A 210 -12.87 4.35 -1.94
CA TYR A 210 -13.24 3.35 -2.94
C TYR A 210 -13.35 1.98 -2.27
N ALA A 211 -14.48 1.30 -2.47
CA ALA A 211 -14.65 -0.09 -2.11
C ALA A 211 -14.24 -1.03 -3.26
N LYS A 212 -13.50 -2.09 -2.94
CA LYS A 212 -13.24 -3.25 -3.81
C LYS A 212 -13.81 -4.51 -3.15
N GLU A 213 -13.75 -5.65 -3.85
CA GLU A 213 -14.15 -6.94 -3.26
C GLU A 213 -13.30 -7.27 -2.02
N GLY A 214 -13.88 -7.11 -0.84
CA GLY A 214 -13.26 -7.47 0.44
C GLY A 214 -12.29 -6.46 1.04
N GLU A 215 -12.01 -5.36 0.35
CA GLU A 215 -11.05 -4.32 0.80
C GLU A 215 -11.60 -2.91 0.54
N CYS A 216 -11.05 -1.93 1.26
CA CYS A 216 -11.30 -0.52 0.99
C CYS A 216 -9.98 0.20 0.73
N SER A 217 -10.03 1.19 -0.15
CA SER A 217 -8.89 2.06 -0.45
C SER A 217 -9.35 3.51 -0.44
N LEU A 218 -8.41 4.42 -0.27
CA LEU A 218 -8.68 5.85 -0.41
C LEU A 218 -7.55 6.51 -1.18
N ARG A 219 -7.89 7.52 -1.98
CA ARG A 219 -6.95 8.34 -2.73
C ARG A 219 -6.88 9.72 -2.08
N ILE A 220 -5.69 10.11 -1.65
CA ILE A 220 -5.39 11.48 -1.19
C ILE A 220 -4.74 12.19 -2.36
N THR A 221 -5.35 13.26 -2.86
CA THR A 221 -4.89 13.98 -4.06
C THR A 221 -4.71 15.45 -3.73
N SER A 222 -3.62 16.05 -4.20
CA SER A 222 -3.40 17.50 -4.16
C SER A 222 -2.98 18.03 -5.52
N LYS A 223 -3.45 19.24 -5.85
CA LYS A 223 -3.11 19.95 -7.09
C LYS A 223 -2.52 21.32 -6.75
N ARG A 224 -1.23 21.51 -7.02
CA ARG A 224 -0.49 22.74 -6.68
C ARG A 224 0.43 23.19 -7.81
N LYS A 225 1.11 24.33 -7.65
CA LYS A 225 2.01 24.88 -8.68
C LYS A 225 3.25 24.02 -8.88
N THR A 226 3.76 23.45 -7.78
CA THR A 226 4.96 22.62 -7.79
C THR A 226 4.67 21.22 -7.24
N LEU A 227 5.49 20.25 -7.64
CA LEU A 227 5.38 18.87 -7.19
C LEU A 227 5.69 18.76 -5.68
N GLU A 228 6.66 19.54 -5.20
CA GLU A 228 7.09 19.57 -3.79
C GLU A 228 5.96 20.05 -2.88
N GLU A 229 5.26 21.12 -3.26
CA GLU A 229 4.10 21.62 -2.51
C GLU A 229 2.96 20.59 -2.48
N ALA A 230 2.66 19.96 -3.62
CA ALA A 230 1.59 18.95 -3.72
C ALA A 230 1.92 17.70 -2.88
N LYS A 231 3.20 17.27 -2.92
CA LYS A 231 3.71 16.17 -2.08
C LYS A 231 3.56 16.47 -0.60
N ALA A 232 4.04 17.62 -0.15
CA ALA A 232 3.97 18.00 1.26
C ALA A 232 2.53 18.00 1.79
N ALA A 233 1.59 18.53 0.99
CA ALA A 233 0.17 18.56 1.36
C ALA A 233 -0.43 17.14 1.47
N VAL A 234 -0.13 16.25 0.52
CA VAL A 234 -0.60 14.86 0.57
C VAL A 234 -0.02 14.11 1.76
N GLU A 235 1.26 14.28 2.08
CA GLU A 235 1.89 13.60 3.21
C GLU A 235 1.36 14.13 4.56
N GLU A 236 1.07 15.43 4.68
CA GLU A 236 0.40 15.99 5.87
C GLU A 236 -0.99 15.36 6.09
N MET A 237 -1.81 15.28 5.02
CA MET A 237 -3.11 14.65 5.09
C MET A 237 -3.01 13.15 5.37
N LEU A 238 -1.99 12.47 4.81
CA LEU A 238 -1.74 11.06 5.07
C LEU A 238 -1.46 10.80 6.55
N SER A 239 -0.73 11.67 7.24
CA SER A 239 -0.51 11.55 8.70
C SER A 239 -1.83 11.58 9.48
N LYS A 240 -2.73 12.52 9.17
CA LYS A 240 -4.07 12.62 9.79
C LYS A 240 -4.94 11.39 9.50
N VAL A 241 -4.83 10.83 8.30
CA VAL A 241 -5.50 9.57 7.94
C VAL A 241 -4.93 8.40 8.75
N LYS A 242 -3.61 8.32 8.92
CA LYS A 242 -2.96 7.27 9.74
C LYS A 242 -3.38 7.36 11.21
N GLU A 243 -3.53 8.55 11.77
CA GLU A 243 -4.06 8.72 13.13
C GLU A 243 -5.48 8.15 13.27
N SER A 244 -6.32 8.30 12.25
CA SER A 244 -7.72 7.84 12.28
C SER A 244 -7.90 6.33 12.01
N ILE A 245 -7.13 5.77 11.08
CA ILE A 245 -7.33 4.40 10.56
C ILE A 245 -6.03 3.59 10.37
N GLY A 246 -4.92 4.00 10.99
CA GLY A 246 -3.59 3.42 10.80
C GLY A 246 -3.52 1.91 10.97
N ASP A 247 -4.25 1.35 11.94
CA ASP A 247 -4.28 -0.08 12.22
C ASP A 247 -4.81 -0.95 11.08
N TYR A 248 -5.60 -0.34 10.19
CA TYR A 248 -6.19 -1.02 9.04
C TYR A 248 -5.35 -0.85 7.77
N ILE A 249 -4.40 0.09 7.76
CA ILE A 249 -3.57 0.40 6.60
C ILE A 249 -2.48 -0.67 6.44
N TYR A 250 -2.41 -1.29 5.28
CA TYR A 250 -1.33 -2.21 4.93
C TYR A 250 -0.41 -1.68 3.82
N SER A 251 -0.86 -0.68 3.04
CA SER A 251 -0.03 0.01 2.04
C SER A 251 -0.44 1.48 1.88
N THR A 252 0.53 2.34 1.61
CA THR A 252 0.33 3.73 1.20
C THR A 252 0.76 4.01 -0.24
N ASN A 253 1.12 2.96 -0.99
CA ASN A 253 1.69 3.03 -2.34
C ASN A 253 0.93 2.16 -3.34
N ASP A 254 -0.37 1.94 -3.12
CA ASP A 254 -1.24 1.10 -3.98
C ASP A 254 -0.81 -0.37 -4.14
N GLU A 255 -0.02 -0.92 -3.20
CA GLU A 255 0.42 -2.32 -3.28
C GLU A 255 -0.69 -3.26 -2.82
N GLU A 256 -0.88 -4.39 -3.49
CA GLU A 256 -1.82 -5.42 -3.03
C GLU A 256 -1.31 -6.09 -1.74
N LEU A 257 -2.22 -6.55 -0.87
CA LEU A 257 -1.84 -7.15 0.41
C LEU A 257 -0.91 -8.36 0.27
N ILE A 258 -1.11 -9.16 -0.79
CA ILE A 258 -0.22 -10.29 -1.12
C ILE A 258 1.21 -9.83 -1.39
N ASP A 259 1.39 -8.74 -2.13
CA ASP A 259 2.72 -8.20 -2.46
C ASP A 259 3.42 -7.66 -1.22
N VAL A 260 2.68 -6.98 -0.35
CA VAL A 260 3.20 -6.50 0.95
C VAL A 260 3.65 -7.68 1.81
N VAL A 261 2.82 -8.71 1.95
CA VAL A 261 3.17 -9.94 2.69
C VAL A 261 4.41 -10.61 2.07
N GLY A 262 4.44 -10.80 0.75
CA GLY A 262 5.56 -11.42 0.04
C GLY A 262 6.88 -10.67 0.23
N LYS A 263 6.85 -9.34 0.15
CA LYS A 263 8.01 -8.47 0.40
C LYS A 263 8.53 -8.64 1.83
N ILE A 264 7.63 -8.66 2.82
CA ILE A 264 8.02 -8.81 4.23
C ILE A 264 8.61 -10.20 4.48
N LEU A 265 7.98 -11.27 3.97
CA LEU A 265 8.50 -12.64 4.09
C LEU A 265 9.91 -12.75 3.49
N LEU A 266 10.12 -12.24 2.28
CA LEU A 266 11.41 -12.26 1.59
C LEU A 266 12.47 -11.43 2.32
N ALA A 267 12.13 -10.21 2.75
CA ALA A 267 13.04 -9.33 3.45
C ALA A 267 13.45 -9.87 4.83
N LYS A 268 12.56 -10.60 5.50
CA LYS A 268 12.82 -11.22 6.81
C LYS A 268 13.34 -12.65 6.73
N GLY A 269 13.31 -13.26 5.56
CA GLY A 269 13.65 -14.68 5.38
C GLY A 269 12.69 -15.65 6.08
N ILE A 270 11.48 -15.20 6.44
CA ILE A 270 10.51 -16.01 7.19
C ILE A 270 9.98 -17.10 6.27
N THR A 271 10.30 -18.35 6.59
CA THR A 271 9.81 -19.50 5.82
C THR A 271 8.31 -19.72 6.07
N ILE A 272 7.55 -19.97 5.01
CA ILE A 272 6.11 -20.16 5.04
C ILE A 272 5.68 -21.45 4.33
N SER A 273 4.72 -22.16 4.93
CA SER A 273 3.98 -23.25 4.30
C SER A 273 2.47 -23.06 4.51
N CYS A 274 1.66 -23.57 3.58
CA CYS A 274 0.20 -23.54 3.71
C CYS A 274 -0.47 -24.91 3.52
N CYS A 275 -1.61 -25.12 4.19
CA CYS A 275 -2.51 -26.23 3.90
C CYS A 275 -3.97 -25.76 3.73
N GLU A 276 -4.57 -26.10 2.61
CA GLU A 276 -5.81 -25.47 2.13
C GLU A 276 -6.91 -26.50 1.88
N SER A 277 -8.07 -26.31 2.52
CA SER A 277 -9.29 -27.05 2.20
C SER A 277 -10.21 -26.19 1.33
N CYS A 278 -11.01 -25.31 1.92
CA CYS A 278 -12.07 -24.58 1.21
C CYS A 278 -11.58 -23.58 0.16
N THR A 279 -10.33 -23.10 0.28
CA THR A 279 -9.68 -22.24 -0.72
C THR A 279 -8.97 -23.02 -1.83
N GLY A 280 -8.69 -24.31 -1.64
CA GLY A 280 -8.24 -25.23 -2.69
C GLY A 280 -6.89 -24.88 -3.36
N GLY A 281 -5.95 -24.27 -2.64
CA GLY A 281 -4.62 -23.89 -3.19
C GLY A 281 -4.51 -22.43 -3.65
N LEU A 282 -5.48 -21.58 -3.28
CA LEU A 282 -5.52 -20.19 -3.69
C LEU A 282 -4.42 -19.36 -3.03
N LEU A 283 -4.10 -19.62 -1.76
CA LEU A 283 -2.98 -18.95 -1.09
C LEU A 283 -1.65 -19.40 -1.70
N ALA A 284 -1.46 -20.70 -1.92
CA ALA A 284 -0.27 -21.23 -2.59
C ALA A 284 -0.06 -20.57 -3.96
N LYS A 285 -1.11 -20.52 -4.80
CA LYS A 285 -1.08 -19.84 -6.10
C LYS A 285 -0.67 -18.37 -5.95
N SER A 286 -1.31 -17.65 -5.02
CA SER A 286 -1.07 -16.21 -4.82
C SER A 286 0.35 -15.92 -4.36
N LEU A 287 0.91 -16.77 -3.48
CA LEU A 287 2.32 -16.69 -3.10
C LEU A 287 3.23 -16.94 -4.31
N THR A 288 2.96 -17.97 -5.11
CA THR A 288 3.79 -18.32 -6.28
C THR A 288 3.75 -17.32 -7.44
N ASP A 289 2.79 -16.38 -7.45
CA ASP A 289 2.80 -15.28 -8.41
C ASP A 289 3.90 -14.24 -8.09
N ILE A 290 4.42 -14.22 -6.86
CA ILE A 290 5.45 -13.27 -6.41
C ILE A 290 6.84 -13.75 -6.88
N PRO A 291 7.58 -12.94 -7.67
CA PRO A 291 8.93 -13.28 -8.08
C PRO A 291 9.86 -13.51 -6.88
N GLY A 292 10.59 -14.63 -6.89
CA GLY A 292 11.59 -14.95 -5.86
C GLY A 292 11.03 -15.58 -4.58
N ILE A 293 9.71 -15.79 -4.47
CA ILE A 293 9.07 -16.36 -3.28
C ILE A 293 9.59 -17.75 -2.90
N SER A 294 10.19 -18.49 -3.84
CA SER A 294 10.77 -19.82 -3.60
C SER A 294 11.90 -19.83 -2.56
N LYS A 295 12.45 -18.67 -2.19
CA LYS A 295 13.40 -18.53 -1.08
C LYS A 295 12.76 -18.76 0.29
N VAL A 296 11.45 -18.56 0.42
CA VAL A 296 10.73 -18.57 1.69
C VAL A 296 9.50 -19.47 1.68
N PHE A 297 8.86 -19.71 0.53
CA PHE A 297 7.72 -20.62 0.43
C PHE A 297 8.18 -22.06 0.20
N ASP A 298 8.05 -22.93 1.21
CA ASP A 298 8.46 -24.35 1.14
C ASP A 298 7.37 -25.21 0.46
N ARG A 299 6.13 -25.14 0.95
CA ARG A 299 5.08 -26.09 0.55
C ARG A 299 3.66 -25.55 0.63
N GLY A 300 2.84 -25.98 -0.34
CA GLY A 300 1.39 -25.89 -0.28
C GLY A 300 0.76 -27.28 -0.36
N ILE A 301 -0.15 -27.62 0.56
CA ILE A 301 -0.86 -28.92 0.57
C ILE A 301 -2.37 -28.68 0.49
N ALA A 302 -3.04 -29.23 -0.52
CA ALA A 302 -4.50 -29.18 -0.61
C ALA A 302 -5.13 -30.38 0.10
N THR A 303 -5.60 -30.21 1.34
CA THR A 303 -6.23 -31.28 2.13
C THR A 303 -7.76 -31.22 2.04
N TYR A 304 -8.29 -31.47 0.84
CA TYR A 304 -9.71 -31.26 0.51
C TYR A 304 -10.65 -32.31 1.13
N SER A 305 -10.14 -33.51 1.46
CA SER A 305 -10.91 -34.59 2.09
C SER A 305 -10.49 -34.83 3.54
N TRP A 306 -11.31 -35.56 4.30
CA TRP A 306 -10.93 -36.02 5.65
C TRP A 306 -9.67 -36.88 5.61
N ASN A 307 -9.59 -37.83 4.67
CA ASN A 307 -8.41 -38.68 4.52
C ASN A 307 -7.15 -37.85 4.27
N ALA A 308 -7.21 -36.86 3.38
CA ALA A 308 -6.06 -35.99 3.15
C ALA A 308 -5.66 -35.19 4.39
N LYS A 309 -6.61 -34.70 5.20
CA LYS A 309 -6.30 -34.03 6.47
C LYS A 309 -5.59 -34.97 7.47
N MET A 310 -6.03 -36.23 7.56
CA MET A 310 -5.43 -37.22 8.46
C MET A 310 -4.06 -37.69 7.97
N GLU A 311 -3.95 -38.09 6.69
CA GLU A 311 -2.71 -38.64 6.10
C GLU A 311 -1.62 -37.59 5.95
N GLU A 312 -1.97 -36.38 5.52
CA GLU A 312 -0.97 -35.36 5.23
C GLU A 312 -0.57 -34.56 6.46
N LEU A 313 -1.48 -34.34 7.42
CA LEU A 313 -1.30 -33.40 8.53
C LEU A 313 -1.56 -34.03 9.91
N GLY A 314 -1.85 -35.33 10.00
CA GLY A 314 -2.05 -35.99 11.29
C GLY A 314 -3.29 -35.50 12.06
N VAL A 315 -4.25 -34.85 11.38
CA VAL A 315 -5.54 -34.48 12.01
C VAL A 315 -6.18 -35.73 12.58
N LYS A 316 -6.67 -35.66 13.81
CA LYS A 316 -7.20 -36.84 14.52
C LYS A 316 -8.58 -37.19 13.99
N ARG A 317 -8.82 -38.49 13.84
CA ARG A 317 -10.13 -39.01 13.44
C ARG A 317 -11.21 -38.61 14.46
N GLU A 318 -10.89 -38.66 15.74
CA GLU A 318 -11.80 -38.31 16.83
C GLU A 318 -12.18 -36.83 16.79
N THR A 319 -11.25 -35.96 16.40
CA THR A 319 -11.50 -34.52 16.23
C THR A 319 -12.48 -34.27 15.08
N LEU A 320 -12.28 -34.93 13.93
CA LEU A 320 -13.17 -34.84 12.78
C LEU A 320 -14.58 -35.39 13.08
N GLU A 321 -14.67 -36.54 13.75
CA GLU A 321 -15.95 -37.15 14.12
C GLU A 321 -16.74 -36.29 15.12
N LYS A 322 -16.06 -35.63 16.06
CA LYS A 322 -16.70 -34.79 17.08
C LYS A 322 -17.06 -33.38 16.59
N TYR A 323 -16.16 -32.73 15.84
CA TYR A 323 -16.27 -31.32 15.51
C TYR A 323 -16.52 -31.04 14.03
N THR A 324 -16.43 -32.04 13.16
CA THR A 324 -16.43 -31.90 11.69
C THR A 324 -15.25 -31.09 11.15
N ALA A 325 -15.08 -31.07 9.83
CA ALA A 325 -13.91 -30.43 9.21
C ALA A 325 -13.91 -28.90 9.37
N GLU A 326 -15.08 -28.27 9.46
CA GLU A 326 -15.25 -26.82 9.52
C GLU A 326 -15.28 -26.34 10.98
N SER A 327 -14.19 -26.59 11.70
CA SER A 327 -14.07 -26.31 13.14
C SER A 327 -12.71 -25.69 13.51
N PRO A 328 -12.63 -24.96 14.63
CA PRO A 328 -11.36 -24.39 15.08
C PRO A 328 -10.35 -25.47 15.50
N GLU A 329 -10.81 -26.59 16.03
CA GLU A 329 -9.96 -27.73 16.42
C GLU A 329 -9.25 -28.33 15.21
N VAL A 330 -9.99 -28.57 14.11
CA VAL A 330 -9.39 -29.09 12.88
C VAL A 330 -8.44 -28.07 12.25
N ALA A 331 -8.78 -26.78 12.24
CA ALA A 331 -7.86 -25.75 11.73
C ALA A 331 -6.53 -25.73 12.52
N ARG A 332 -6.61 -25.84 13.85
CA ARG A 332 -5.43 -25.94 14.74
C ARG A 332 -4.58 -27.16 14.40
N GLU A 333 -5.18 -28.36 14.39
CA GLU A 333 -4.46 -29.59 14.10
C GLU A 333 -3.83 -29.56 12.70
N MET A 334 -4.53 -28.99 11.71
CA MET A 334 -3.99 -28.81 10.36
C MET A 334 -2.74 -27.92 10.34
N ALA A 335 -2.70 -26.83 11.11
CA ALA A 335 -1.55 -25.92 11.15
C ALA A 335 -0.37 -26.51 11.93
N GLU A 336 -0.65 -27.20 13.04
CA GLU A 336 0.34 -27.89 13.86
C GLU A 336 0.99 -29.05 13.09
N GLY A 337 0.19 -29.90 12.44
CA GLY A 337 0.70 -30.97 11.60
C GLY A 337 1.48 -30.48 10.39
N LEU A 338 1.09 -29.34 9.81
CA LEU A 338 1.87 -28.71 8.73
C LEU A 338 3.25 -28.27 9.22
N ARG A 339 3.33 -27.70 10.42
CA ARG A 339 4.61 -27.31 11.05
C ARG A 339 5.49 -28.52 11.33
N GLU A 340 4.94 -29.60 11.89
CA GLU A 340 5.69 -30.85 12.12
C GLU A 340 6.26 -31.42 10.81
N LYS A 341 5.51 -31.30 9.71
CA LYS A 341 5.90 -31.85 8.40
C LYS A 341 6.91 -31.02 7.62
N THR A 342 6.86 -29.69 7.76
CA THR A 342 7.63 -28.76 6.91
C THR A 342 8.77 -28.08 7.66
N GLY A 343 8.63 -27.88 8.98
CA GLY A 343 9.56 -27.08 9.76
C GLY A 343 9.55 -25.60 9.41
N SER A 344 8.61 -25.12 8.58
CA SER A 344 8.48 -23.69 8.28
C SER A 344 8.18 -22.89 9.54
N GLU A 345 8.73 -21.67 9.60
CA GLU A 345 8.53 -20.75 10.73
C GLU A 345 7.08 -20.31 10.86
N LEU A 346 6.42 -20.08 9.71
CA LEU A 346 5.03 -19.71 9.60
C LEU A 346 4.24 -20.81 8.85
N CYS A 347 3.30 -21.44 9.54
CA CYS A 347 2.40 -22.43 8.95
C CYS A 347 0.97 -21.95 9.03
N ILE A 348 0.26 -21.91 7.89
CA ILE A 348 -1.14 -21.47 7.84
C ILE A 348 -2.03 -22.57 7.29
N SER A 349 -3.18 -22.77 7.93
CA SER A 349 -4.21 -23.71 7.52
C SER A 349 -5.54 -22.99 7.29
N ILE A 350 -6.38 -23.54 6.42
CA ILE A 350 -7.77 -23.06 6.32
C ILE A 350 -8.76 -24.19 6.04
N THR A 351 -9.86 -24.17 6.80
CA THR A 351 -11.03 -25.04 6.62
C THR A 351 -12.31 -24.24 6.82
N GLY A 352 -13.36 -24.56 6.06
CA GLY A 352 -14.59 -23.77 6.07
C GLY A 352 -15.54 -24.06 4.90
N ILE A 353 -16.52 -23.19 4.74
CA ILE A 353 -17.69 -23.37 3.89
C ILE A 353 -17.66 -22.28 2.81
N ALA A 354 -17.19 -22.62 1.63
CA ALA A 354 -17.13 -21.66 0.52
C ALA A 354 -18.51 -21.34 -0.09
N GLY A 355 -19.54 -22.16 0.16
CA GLY A 355 -20.87 -22.01 -0.43
C GLY A 355 -21.04 -22.70 -1.80
N PRO A 356 -22.21 -22.53 -2.46
CA PRO A 356 -23.21 -21.51 -2.16
C PRO A 356 -24.13 -21.82 -0.98
N ASP A 357 -24.30 -23.09 -0.63
CA ASP A 357 -25.25 -23.50 0.41
C ASP A 357 -24.64 -23.44 1.80
N ASP A 358 -25.48 -23.11 2.78
CA ASP A 358 -25.18 -23.30 4.19
C ASP A 358 -25.18 -24.80 4.51
N ILE A 359 -24.34 -25.24 5.45
CA ILE A 359 -24.47 -26.61 5.99
C ILE A 359 -25.65 -26.66 6.96
N ASP A 360 -25.73 -25.65 7.85
CA ASP A 360 -26.83 -25.41 8.79
C ASP A 360 -26.77 -23.95 9.32
N GLU A 361 -27.70 -23.55 10.20
CA GLU A 361 -27.77 -22.19 10.76
C GLU A 361 -26.49 -21.78 11.52
N ALA A 362 -25.83 -22.71 12.19
CA ALA A 362 -24.58 -22.45 12.92
C ALA A 362 -23.36 -22.43 11.98
N ARG A 363 -23.47 -23.07 10.82
CA ARG A 363 -22.43 -23.26 9.81
C ARG A 363 -22.87 -22.73 8.43
N PRO A 364 -23.00 -21.41 8.28
CA PRO A 364 -23.37 -20.80 7.01
C PRO A 364 -22.20 -20.72 6.04
N ALA A 365 -22.50 -20.60 4.75
CA ALA A 365 -21.53 -20.26 3.72
C ALA A 365 -20.85 -18.92 4.05
N GLY A 366 -19.54 -18.87 3.80
CA GLY A 366 -18.66 -17.79 4.22
C GLY A 366 -18.03 -17.98 5.62
N LEU A 367 -18.40 -19.01 6.37
CA LEU A 367 -17.71 -19.38 7.61
C LEU A 367 -16.38 -20.09 7.29
N ALA A 368 -15.29 -19.67 7.91
CA ALA A 368 -14.02 -20.41 7.90
C ALA A 368 -13.24 -20.24 9.21
N TYR A 369 -12.31 -21.16 9.42
CA TYR A 369 -11.34 -21.15 10.50
C TYR A 369 -9.95 -21.23 9.91
N ILE A 370 -9.08 -20.33 10.36
CA ILE A 370 -7.71 -20.19 9.89
C ILE A 370 -6.80 -20.54 11.06
N GLY A 371 -6.05 -21.64 10.96
CA GLY A 371 -5.03 -21.99 11.93
C GLY A 371 -3.70 -21.35 11.54
N ILE A 372 -3.00 -20.73 12.48
CA ILE A 372 -1.72 -20.07 12.20
C ILE A 372 -0.74 -20.47 13.28
N CYS A 373 0.32 -21.16 12.88
CA CYS A 373 1.46 -21.46 13.74
C CYS A 373 2.62 -20.52 13.39
N TYR A 374 3.06 -19.71 14.34
CA TYR A 374 4.19 -18.78 14.19
C TYR A 374 4.90 -18.63 15.55
N GLU A 375 6.23 -18.59 15.56
CA GLU A 375 7.05 -18.46 16.78
C GLU A 375 6.69 -19.47 17.89
N GLY A 376 6.35 -20.70 17.50
CA GLY A 376 6.03 -21.75 18.46
C GLY A 376 4.59 -21.73 18.99
N LYS A 377 3.79 -20.70 18.67
CA LYS A 377 2.40 -20.56 19.10
C LYS A 377 1.44 -20.87 17.96
N THR A 378 0.32 -21.51 18.29
CA THR A 378 -0.77 -21.76 17.33
C THR A 378 -2.02 -21.01 17.74
N ASP A 379 -2.47 -20.10 16.88
CA ASP A 379 -3.74 -19.40 17.01
C ASP A 379 -4.77 -19.95 16.02
N VAL A 380 -6.05 -19.73 16.32
CA VAL A 380 -7.14 -19.99 15.38
C VAL A 380 -8.02 -18.77 15.25
N VAL A 381 -8.16 -18.28 14.03
CA VAL A 381 -9.02 -17.14 13.70
C VAL A 381 -10.30 -17.65 13.06
N LYS A 382 -11.44 -17.30 13.67
CA LYS A 382 -12.76 -17.53 13.07
C LYS A 382 -13.11 -16.34 12.18
N THR A 383 -13.49 -16.60 10.95
CA THR A 383 -14.01 -15.57 10.03
C THR A 383 -15.39 -15.96 9.51
N LYS A 384 -16.28 -14.97 9.43
CA LYS A 384 -17.63 -15.11 8.86
C LYS A 384 -17.94 -13.84 8.07
N HIS A 385 -18.31 -14.01 6.82
CA HIS A 385 -18.70 -12.92 5.93
C HIS A 385 -20.00 -13.24 5.21
N ARG A 386 -20.61 -12.24 4.57
CA ARG A 386 -21.82 -12.41 3.79
C ARG A 386 -21.57 -13.39 2.64
N ASN A 387 -22.45 -14.36 2.49
CA ASN A 387 -22.44 -15.27 1.35
C ASN A 387 -22.84 -14.51 0.07
N VAL A 388 -21.89 -14.28 -0.84
CA VAL A 388 -22.13 -13.61 -2.13
C VAL A 388 -22.06 -14.63 -3.27
N SER A 389 -20.94 -15.34 -3.35
CA SER A 389 -20.73 -16.44 -4.29
C SER A 389 -19.56 -17.29 -3.83
N ARG A 390 -19.47 -18.54 -4.31
CA ARG A 390 -18.34 -19.41 -3.99
C ARG A 390 -16.98 -18.78 -4.34
N LYS A 391 -16.90 -18.04 -5.45
CA LYS A 391 -15.69 -17.34 -5.88
C LYS A 391 -15.34 -16.20 -4.92
N TYR A 392 -16.32 -15.33 -4.64
CA TYR A 392 -16.15 -14.22 -3.71
C TYR A 392 -15.73 -14.69 -2.33
N ASN A 393 -16.40 -15.73 -1.80
CA ASN A 393 -16.14 -16.21 -0.45
C ASN A 393 -14.71 -16.75 -0.30
N ARG A 394 -14.20 -17.48 -1.30
CA ARG A 394 -12.81 -17.96 -1.33
C ARG A 394 -11.80 -16.81 -1.41
N ASN A 395 -12.09 -15.79 -2.23
CA ASN A 395 -11.23 -14.61 -2.33
C ASN A 395 -11.19 -13.84 -1.01
N TYR A 396 -12.33 -13.65 -0.34
CA TYR A 396 -12.36 -13.00 0.96
C TYR A 396 -11.59 -13.79 2.01
N MET A 397 -11.72 -15.12 2.03
CA MET A 397 -10.93 -16.01 2.90
C MET A 397 -9.41 -15.87 2.67
N LEU A 398 -8.97 -15.73 1.40
CA LEU A 398 -7.57 -15.44 1.07
C LEU A 398 -7.11 -14.13 1.72
N LEU A 399 -7.87 -13.06 1.57
CA LEU A 399 -7.50 -11.75 2.13
C LEU A 399 -7.42 -11.78 3.66
N VAL A 400 -8.33 -12.51 4.32
CA VAL A 400 -8.25 -12.71 5.77
C VAL A 400 -6.98 -13.48 6.16
N MET A 401 -6.63 -14.55 5.43
CA MET A 401 -5.38 -15.28 5.67
C MET A 401 -4.16 -14.35 5.53
N LEU A 402 -4.09 -13.56 4.45
CA LEU A 402 -2.99 -12.64 4.21
C LEU A 402 -2.91 -11.55 5.28
N ASN A 403 -4.04 -11.02 5.74
CA ASN A 403 -4.07 -10.04 6.81
C ASN A 403 -3.58 -10.61 8.14
N GLU A 404 -3.96 -11.84 8.46
CA GLU A 404 -3.52 -12.50 9.68
C GLU A 404 -2.03 -12.89 9.64
N ILE A 405 -1.50 -13.19 8.45
CA ILE A 405 -0.06 -13.29 8.21
C ILE A 405 0.59 -11.91 8.43
N TYR A 406 0.11 -10.89 7.72
CA TYR A 406 0.64 -9.51 7.78
C TYR A 406 0.71 -9.01 9.22
N LYS A 407 -0.35 -9.14 10.02
CA LYS A 407 -0.35 -8.71 11.43
C LYS A 407 0.76 -9.34 12.27
N ARG A 408 1.09 -10.61 12.00
CA ARG A 408 2.13 -11.36 12.73
C ARG A 408 3.53 -11.03 12.24
N ILE A 409 3.69 -10.81 10.94
CA ILE A 409 5.01 -10.59 10.35
C ILE A 409 5.34 -9.12 10.11
N LYS A 410 4.42 -8.17 10.23
CA LYS A 410 4.67 -6.74 9.91
C LYS A 410 5.73 -6.14 10.83
N HIS A 411 5.62 -6.41 12.12
CA HIS A 411 6.55 -5.93 13.12
C HIS A 411 7.83 -6.78 13.10
N LYS A 412 8.99 -6.15 12.90
CA LYS A 412 10.30 -6.79 13.10
C LYS A 412 10.76 -6.34 14.47
N ARG A 413 11.25 -7.26 15.30
CA ARG A 413 11.81 -6.92 16.60
C ARG A 413 13.28 -7.27 16.66
N ILE A 414 14.13 -6.34 17.08
CA ILE A 414 15.56 -6.61 17.25
C ILE A 414 15.71 -7.66 18.36
N THR A 415 16.37 -8.79 18.04
CA THR A 415 16.70 -9.83 19.03
C THR A 415 18.08 -9.57 19.65
N PRO A 416 18.41 -10.15 20.82
CA PRO A 416 19.74 -10.02 21.42
C PRO A 416 20.89 -10.44 20.49
N GLU A 417 20.67 -11.41 19.61
CA GLU A 417 21.65 -11.85 18.61
C GLU A 417 21.96 -10.72 17.61
N ILE A 418 20.92 -10.06 17.11
CA ILE A 418 21.03 -8.94 16.17
C ILE A 418 21.68 -7.72 16.84
N VAL A 419 21.32 -7.41 18.10
CA VAL A 419 22.01 -6.36 18.86
C VAL A 419 23.51 -6.66 18.94
N ASN A 420 23.89 -7.92 19.21
CA ASN A 420 25.29 -8.30 19.29
C ASN A 420 26.01 -8.19 17.94
N GLU A 421 25.32 -8.40 16.82
CA GLU A 421 25.86 -8.14 15.48
C GLU A 421 26.09 -6.64 15.25
N ILE A 422 25.12 -5.79 15.59
CA ILE A 422 25.24 -4.33 15.51
C ILE A 422 26.41 -3.85 16.39
N TYR A 423 26.53 -4.36 17.61
CA TYR A 423 27.62 -4.01 18.52
C TYR A 423 29.01 -4.39 18.02
N LYS A 424 29.10 -5.42 17.16
CA LYS A 424 30.35 -5.78 16.49
C LYS A 424 30.58 -4.88 15.29
N GLU A 425 29.54 -4.58 14.51
CA GLU A 425 29.60 -3.72 13.32
C GLU A 425 30.12 -2.32 13.65
N TYR A 426 29.62 -1.70 14.73
CA TYR A 426 29.98 -0.33 15.13
C TYR A 426 31.09 -0.27 16.19
N GLU A 427 31.70 -1.41 16.51
CA GLU A 427 32.71 -1.54 17.58
C GLU A 427 32.26 -0.89 18.90
N THR A 428 30.98 -1.05 19.24
CA THR A 428 30.34 -0.37 20.36
C THR A 428 31.11 -0.64 21.66
N PRO A 429 31.60 0.38 22.38
CA PRO A 429 32.38 0.18 23.59
C PRO A 429 31.59 -0.54 24.69
N GLU A 430 32.28 -1.34 25.50
CA GLU A 430 31.62 -2.18 26.52
C GLU A 430 30.81 -1.37 27.54
N HIS A 431 31.26 -0.16 27.89
CA HIS A 431 30.51 0.72 28.78
C HIS A 431 29.21 1.25 28.14
N VAL A 432 29.18 1.44 26.82
CA VAL A 432 27.98 1.84 26.08
C VAL A 432 27.00 0.66 26.00
N ARG A 433 27.49 -0.56 25.77
CA ARG A 433 26.64 -1.77 25.76
C ARG A 433 25.92 -1.96 27.09
N ARG A 434 26.63 -1.78 28.21
CA ARG A 434 26.02 -1.85 29.55
C ARG A 434 25.03 -0.71 29.78
N HIS A 435 25.30 0.48 29.25
CA HIS A 435 24.36 1.59 29.27
C HIS A 435 23.06 1.26 28.53
N CYS A 436 23.15 0.82 27.26
CA CYS A 436 22.00 0.37 26.48
C CYS A 436 21.20 -0.72 27.19
N ALA A 437 21.86 -1.69 27.83
CA ALA A 437 21.18 -2.73 28.60
C ALA A 437 20.40 -2.16 29.81
N ALA A 438 20.99 -1.21 30.54
CA ALA A 438 20.32 -0.55 31.66
C ALA A 438 19.14 0.33 31.21
N VAL A 439 19.26 1.01 30.06
CA VAL A 439 18.17 1.80 29.46
C VAL A 439 17.02 0.88 29.02
N ALA A 440 17.33 -0.24 28.36
CA ALA A 440 16.34 -1.23 27.97
C ALA A 440 15.62 -1.82 29.18
N ASP A 441 16.33 -2.24 30.23
CA ASP A 441 15.73 -2.74 31.49
C ASP A 441 14.84 -1.67 32.14
N CYS A 442 15.31 -0.43 32.19
CA CYS A 442 14.57 0.69 32.74
C CYS A 442 13.23 0.90 32.01
N GLY A 443 13.27 1.03 30.68
CA GLY A 443 12.07 1.20 29.86
C GLY A 443 11.11 0.02 29.97
N VAL A 444 11.62 -1.21 29.94
CA VAL A 444 10.79 -2.43 30.05
C VAL A 444 10.08 -2.52 31.39
N ARG A 445 10.72 -2.14 32.51
CA ARG A 445 10.08 -2.15 33.83
C ARG A 445 8.95 -1.13 33.92
N ILE A 446 9.20 0.10 33.46
CA ILE A 446 8.19 1.17 33.43
C ILE A 446 7.01 0.74 32.55
N ALA A 447 7.26 0.27 31.33
CA ALA A 447 6.21 -0.17 30.41
C ALA A 447 5.44 -1.39 30.94
N LYS A 448 6.11 -2.33 31.62
CA LYS A 448 5.42 -3.46 32.30
C LYS A 448 4.48 -2.97 33.40
N ALA A 449 4.89 -1.98 34.20
CA ALA A 449 4.06 -1.41 35.25
C ALA A 449 2.85 -0.67 34.66
N LEU A 450 3.04 0.13 33.61
CA LEU A 450 1.94 0.78 32.89
C LEU A 450 0.99 -0.24 32.24
N ASN A 451 1.52 -1.28 31.57
CA ASN A 451 0.69 -2.32 30.95
C ASN A 451 -0.17 -3.09 31.97
N ALA A 452 0.31 -3.24 33.22
CA ALA A 452 -0.49 -3.80 34.31
C ALA A 452 -1.71 -2.91 34.70
N HIS A 453 -1.70 -1.64 34.30
CA HIS A 453 -2.73 -0.64 34.55
C HIS A 453 -3.51 -0.25 33.28
N GLY A 454 -3.52 -1.10 32.25
CA GLY A 454 -4.40 -0.95 31.08
C GLY A 454 -3.76 -0.30 29.85
N PHE A 455 -2.46 -0.01 29.90
CA PHE A 455 -1.69 0.39 28.72
C PHE A 455 -1.30 -0.82 27.85
N HIS A 456 -0.92 -0.55 26.60
CA HIS A 456 -0.60 -1.57 25.60
C HIS A 456 0.73 -1.32 24.88
N LEU A 457 1.77 -0.95 25.64
CA LEU A 457 3.11 -0.68 25.12
C LEU A 457 3.81 -1.98 24.68
N ASP A 458 4.49 -1.95 23.54
CA ASP A 458 5.25 -3.08 23.00
C ASP A 458 6.59 -3.25 23.73
N LEU A 459 6.62 -4.20 24.66
CA LEU A 459 7.80 -4.50 25.47
C LEU A 459 9.00 -4.98 24.63
N ALA A 460 8.77 -5.68 23.52
CA ALA A 460 9.83 -6.18 22.67
C ALA A 460 10.45 -5.02 21.87
N LEU A 461 9.61 -4.09 21.40
CA LEU A 461 10.04 -2.87 20.71
C LEU A 461 10.88 -1.99 21.64
N ILE A 462 10.39 -1.72 22.85
CA ILE A 462 11.12 -0.98 23.88
C ILE A 462 12.46 -1.65 24.17
N ASN A 463 12.47 -2.96 24.43
CA ASN A 463 13.72 -3.67 24.71
C ASN A 463 14.71 -3.57 23.54
N GLY A 464 14.26 -3.82 22.30
CA GLY A 464 15.09 -3.77 21.11
C GLY A 464 15.65 -2.37 20.83
N ALA A 465 14.80 -1.35 20.86
CA ALA A 465 15.20 0.04 20.68
C ALA A 465 16.15 0.51 21.79
N GLY A 466 15.86 0.18 23.05
CA GLY A 466 16.74 0.49 24.19
C GLY A 466 18.12 -0.15 24.07
N LEU A 467 18.20 -1.39 23.59
CA LEU A 467 19.49 -2.04 23.33
C LEU A 467 20.24 -1.40 22.15
N ALA A 468 19.53 -0.92 21.13
CA ALA A 468 20.16 -0.37 19.92
C ALA A 468 20.45 1.14 19.96
N HIS A 469 19.80 1.92 20.84
CA HIS A 469 19.74 3.39 20.71
C HIS A 469 21.09 4.08 20.61
N ASP A 470 22.04 3.66 21.44
CA ASP A 470 23.40 4.19 21.49
C ASP A 470 24.42 3.25 20.82
N ALA A 471 23.98 2.21 20.09
CA ALA A 471 24.89 1.21 19.54
C ALA A 471 25.95 1.82 18.60
N ALA A 472 25.60 2.83 17.82
CA ALA A 472 26.53 3.54 16.94
C ALA A 472 27.28 4.71 17.63
N ARG A 473 27.44 4.71 18.97
CA ARG A 473 27.97 5.86 19.74
C ARG A 473 29.31 6.44 19.25
N THR A 474 30.11 5.63 18.59
CA THR A 474 31.41 5.99 18.00
C THR A 474 31.29 6.85 16.75
N MET A 475 30.10 6.95 16.16
CA MET A 475 29.81 7.69 14.93
C MET A 475 29.28 9.10 15.23
N GLU A 476 29.53 10.04 14.32
CA GLU A 476 28.87 11.34 14.35
C GLU A 476 27.38 11.18 14.05
N ARG A 477 26.51 11.86 14.80
CA ARG A 477 25.05 11.71 14.73
C ARG A 477 24.60 10.25 14.83
N HIS A 478 25.10 9.54 15.84
CA HIS A 478 24.88 8.10 16.04
C HIS A 478 23.41 7.67 15.96
N TRP A 479 22.46 8.49 16.42
CA TRP A 479 21.03 8.20 16.38
C TRP A 479 20.49 8.10 14.95
N ASP A 480 20.99 8.93 14.03
CA ASP A 480 20.56 8.95 12.64
C ASP A 480 21.21 7.80 11.86
N VAL A 481 22.52 7.58 12.08
CA VAL A 481 23.26 6.45 11.51
C VAL A 481 22.63 5.12 11.93
N MET A 482 22.32 4.97 13.22
CA MET A 482 21.72 3.75 13.73
C MET A 482 20.28 3.59 13.22
N ALA A 483 19.49 4.66 13.16
CA ALA A 483 18.15 4.60 12.60
C ALA A 483 18.15 4.20 11.11
N GLU A 484 19.03 4.79 10.29
CA GLU A 484 19.21 4.41 8.88
C GLU A 484 19.59 2.93 8.76
N ARG A 485 20.55 2.48 9.57
CA ARG A 485 20.97 1.08 9.56
C ARG A 485 19.86 0.13 9.97
N LEU A 486 19.09 0.45 11.00
CA LEU A 486 17.92 -0.35 11.41
C LEU A 486 16.85 -0.39 10.32
N ASN A 487 16.62 0.72 9.59
CA ASN A 487 15.73 0.74 8.43
C ASN A 487 16.23 -0.19 7.32
N GLU A 488 17.52 -0.17 6.97
CA GLU A 488 18.10 -1.09 5.98
C GLU A 488 17.94 -2.56 6.40
N MET A 489 18.07 -2.83 7.70
CA MET A 489 17.88 -4.15 8.29
C MET A 489 16.39 -4.51 8.47
N GLY A 490 15.45 -3.61 8.16
CA GLY A 490 14.00 -3.83 8.24
C GLY A 490 13.39 -3.74 9.65
N TYR A 491 14.08 -3.12 10.61
CA TYR A 491 13.62 -2.82 11.98
C TYR A 491 13.08 -1.40 12.07
N TYR A 492 12.04 -1.11 11.29
CA TYR A 492 11.52 0.26 11.09
C TYR A 492 10.97 0.89 12.38
N ASP A 493 10.32 0.08 13.23
CA ASP A 493 9.74 0.57 14.48
C ASP A 493 10.85 0.98 15.46
N GLU A 494 11.88 0.15 15.64
CA GLU A 494 13.06 0.51 16.44
C GLU A 494 13.81 1.69 15.83
N ALA A 495 13.95 1.74 14.50
CA ALA A 495 14.60 2.84 13.81
C ALA A 495 13.93 4.18 14.13
N ALA A 496 12.59 4.22 14.18
CA ALA A 496 11.84 5.42 14.52
C ALA A 496 12.14 5.89 15.96
N ILE A 497 12.13 4.97 16.93
CA ILE A 497 12.45 5.28 18.33
C ILE A 497 13.91 5.76 18.46
N VAL A 498 14.85 5.00 17.87
CA VAL A 498 16.28 5.33 17.90
C VAL A 498 16.53 6.67 17.21
N LYS A 499 15.81 7.04 16.16
CA LYS A 499 15.98 8.36 15.53
C LYS A 499 15.63 9.51 16.47
N MET A 500 14.65 9.32 17.34
CA MET A 500 14.09 10.37 18.21
C MET A 500 14.79 10.50 19.56
N HIS A 501 15.54 9.49 20.04
CA HIS A 501 16.00 9.47 21.44
C HIS A 501 16.85 10.69 21.88
N MET A 502 17.67 11.22 20.96
CA MET A 502 18.50 12.41 21.21
C MET A 502 17.72 13.73 21.13
N ASN A 503 16.58 13.74 20.43
CA ASN A 503 15.74 14.92 20.26
C ASN A 503 14.25 14.53 20.32
N PRO A 504 13.73 14.21 21.52
CA PRO A 504 12.39 13.68 21.68
C PRO A 504 11.27 14.68 21.36
N GLY A 505 11.58 15.99 21.30
CA GLY A 505 10.54 17.03 21.24
C GLY A 505 9.84 17.19 22.60
N GLU A 506 8.53 17.40 22.58
CA GLU A 506 7.69 17.36 23.79
C GLU A 506 7.22 15.94 24.06
N TYR A 507 7.26 15.52 25.32
CA TYR A 507 6.73 14.23 25.74
C TYR A 507 5.21 14.23 25.65
N ASN A 508 4.63 13.10 25.24
CA ASN A 508 3.18 12.91 25.28
C ASN A 508 2.69 12.84 26.73
N PRO A 509 1.47 13.32 27.03
CA PRO A 509 0.83 13.07 28.31
C PRO A 509 0.68 11.57 28.58
N VAL A 510 0.60 11.18 29.87
CA VAL A 510 0.62 9.75 30.25
C VAL A 510 -0.45 8.91 29.55
N ASP A 511 -1.63 9.45 29.26
CA ASP A 511 -2.75 8.75 28.61
C ASP A 511 -2.48 8.37 27.13
N THR A 512 -1.51 9.02 26.51
CA THR A 512 -1.10 8.87 25.11
C THR A 512 0.39 8.55 24.98
N ILE A 513 1.02 8.09 26.06
CA ILE A 513 2.43 7.76 26.13
C ILE A 513 2.83 6.69 25.10
N THR A 514 3.99 6.88 24.47
CA THR A 514 4.51 6.00 23.41
C THR A 514 5.76 5.25 23.84
N GLU A 515 6.15 4.21 23.10
CA GLU A 515 7.42 3.51 23.30
C GLU A 515 8.64 4.44 23.15
N SER A 516 8.54 5.46 22.29
CA SER A 516 9.56 6.51 22.16
C SER A 516 9.73 7.30 23.45
N ASP A 517 8.63 7.73 24.07
CA ASP A 517 8.65 8.46 25.34
C ASP A 517 9.34 7.63 26.43
N ILE A 518 8.99 6.34 26.52
CA ILE A 518 9.57 5.41 27.51
C ILE A 518 11.08 5.26 27.33
N ILE A 519 11.58 5.10 26.10
CA ILE A 519 13.04 4.98 25.86
C ILE A 519 13.76 6.29 26.13
N CYS A 520 13.18 7.41 25.70
CA CYS A 520 13.71 8.74 25.98
C CYS A 520 13.76 9.03 27.49
N LEU A 521 12.77 8.56 28.23
CA LEU A 521 12.71 8.66 29.69
C LEU A 521 13.78 7.76 30.33
N GLY A 522 13.88 6.50 29.91
CA GLY A 522 14.85 5.53 30.42
C GLY A 522 16.31 5.99 30.29
N ASP A 523 16.72 6.51 29.13
CA ASP A 523 18.07 7.08 28.90
C ASP A 523 18.40 8.25 29.86
N ARG A 524 17.38 8.97 30.28
CA ARG A 524 17.48 10.10 31.20
C ARG A 524 17.23 9.73 32.67
N LEU A 525 17.08 8.45 32.98
CA LEU A 525 17.06 7.92 34.35
C LEU A 525 18.27 7.06 34.66
N VAL A 526 19.03 6.66 33.63
CA VAL A 526 20.21 5.81 33.75
C VAL A 526 21.49 6.64 33.67
N LYS A 527 22.45 6.37 34.55
CA LYS A 527 23.81 6.89 34.46
C LYS A 527 24.78 5.71 34.34
N GLU A 528 25.62 5.75 33.31
CA GLU A 528 26.50 4.63 32.96
C GLU A 528 25.65 3.38 32.80
N ASP A 529 25.75 2.39 33.68
CA ASP A 529 25.02 1.12 33.60
C ASP A 529 24.01 0.92 34.73
N THR A 530 23.66 1.98 35.47
CA THR A 530 22.76 1.88 36.63
C THR A 530 21.66 2.94 36.59
N TYR A 531 20.45 2.55 36.98
CA TYR A 531 19.37 3.49 37.28
C TYR A 531 19.76 4.40 38.46
N VAL A 532 19.57 5.72 38.31
CA VAL A 532 19.92 6.71 39.35
C VAL A 532 18.78 7.67 39.72
N GLY A 533 17.66 7.61 39.00
CA GLY A 533 16.58 8.58 39.13
C GLY A 533 16.89 9.92 38.47
N ILE A 534 15.87 10.76 38.33
CA ILE A 534 15.94 12.02 37.58
C ILE A 534 16.88 13.05 38.23
N ASP A 535 16.81 13.21 39.56
CA ASP A 535 17.63 14.21 40.26
C ASP A 535 19.13 13.98 40.07
N LYS A 536 19.60 12.76 40.37
CA LYS A 536 21.03 12.41 40.24
C LYS A 536 21.50 12.45 38.79
N ARG A 537 20.63 12.15 37.82
CA ARG A 537 20.98 12.26 36.40
C ARG A 537 21.17 13.72 35.99
N PHE A 538 20.26 14.61 36.39
CA PHE A 538 20.37 16.03 36.04
C PHE A 538 21.53 16.71 36.76
N ASP A 539 21.85 16.35 38.00
CA ASP A 539 23.06 16.82 38.68
C ASP A 539 24.33 16.51 37.87
N TYR A 540 24.40 15.30 37.31
CA TYR A 540 25.49 14.88 36.44
C TYR A 540 25.52 15.66 35.10
N ILE A 541 24.36 15.88 34.47
CA ILE A 541 24.27 16.68 33.23
C ILE A 541 24.76 18.10 33.47
N ILE A 542 24.37 18.73 34.58
CA ILE A 542 24.79 20.07 34.97
C ILE A 542 26.30 20.10 35.22
N GLU A 543 26.87 19.13 35.94
CA GLU A 543 28.31 19.05 36.19
C GLU A 543 29.10 18.89 34.88
N LYS A 544 28.59 18.07 33.95
CA LYS A 544 29.19 17.87 32.63
C LYS A 544 29.11 19.13 31.78
N ALA A 545 27.97 19.83 31.77
CA ALA A 545 27.78 21.10 31.07
C ALA A 545 28.77 22.17 31.58
N ARG A 546 28.94 22.28 32.90
CA ARG A 546 29.95 23.15 33.53
C ARG A 546 31.37 22.84 33.06
N LYS A 547 31.74 21.55 33.02
CA LYS A 547 33.08 21.13 32.55
C LYS A 547 33.35 21.46 31.09
N HIS A 548 32.32 21.54 30.25
CA HIS A 548 32.44 21.83 28.82
C HIS A 548 32.13 23.28 28.44
N GLY A 549 31.95 24.18 29.42
CA GLY A 549 31.70 25.60 29.18
C GLY A 549 30.32 25.92 28.58
N ILE A 550 29.34 25.02 28.72
CA ILE A 550 27.96 25.25 28.29
C ILE A 550 27.27 26.10 29.37
N LEU A 551 26.64 27.21 28.97
CA LEU A 551 26.05 28.21 29.86
C LEU A 551 24.51 28.21 29.89
N ASP A 552 23.87 27.38 29.07
CA ASP A 552 22.41 27.32 28.95
C ASP A 552 21.81 26.37 30.01
N PHE A 553 21.84 26.81 31.27
CA PHE A 553 21.29 26.04 32.38
C PHE A 553 19.76 26.10 32.45
N ASP A 554 19.14 27.15 31.91
CA ASP A 554 17.70 27.35 31.95
C ASP A 554 16.99 26.27 31.11
N THR A 555 17.48 25.97 29.90
CA THR A 555 16.94 24.88 29.07
C THR A 555 17.13 23.50 29.73
N ILE A 556 18.25 23.27 30.42
CA ILE A 556 18.47 22.02 31.16
C ILE A 556 17.43 21.86 32.28
N MET A 557 17.15 22.93 33.03
CA MET A 557 16.17 22.92 34.11
C MET A 557 14.73 22.81 33.59
N GLU A 558 14.41 23.44 32.47
CA GLU A 558 13.10 23.31 31.81
C GLU A 558 12.84 21.86 31.38
N ASN A 559 13.84 21.21 30.77
CA ASN A 559 13.76 19.80 30.40
C ASN A 559 13.59 18.90 31.63
N LYS A 560 14.29 19.20 32.74
CA LYS A 560 14.09 18.49 34.01
C LYS A 560 12.64 18.58 34.48
N ALA A 561 12.05 19.77 34.44
CA ALA A 561 10.69 19.99 34.89
C ALA A 561 9.66 19.24 34.04
N LYS A 562 9.81 19.26 32.70
CA LYS A 562 8.94 18.51 31.78
C LYS A 562 8.99 17.01 32.04
N MET A 563 10.19 16.49 32.26
CA MET A 563 10.39 15.08 32.59
C MET A 563 9.85 14.69 33.95
N GLN A 564 10.04 15.54 34.97
CA GLN A 564 9.49 15.31 36.29
C GLN A 564 7.96 15.23 36.23
N HIS A 565 7.33 16.12 35.48
CA HIS A 565 5.89 16.09 35.27
C HIS A 565 5.41 14.76 34.69
N LEU A 566 6.07 14.25 33.64
CA LEU A 566 5.73 12.94 33.08
C LEU A 566 5.95 11.80 34.08
N LEU A 567 7.02 11.84 34.88
CA LEU A 567 7.27 10.85 35.92
C LEU A 567 6.14 10.86 36.96
N ASP A 568 5.76 12.04 37.44
CA ASP A 568 4.69 12.21 38.43
C ASP A 568 3.37 11.62 37.88
N GLU A 569 3.04 11.88 36.60
CA GLU A 569 1.85 11.29 35.96
C GLU A 569 1.93 9.76 35.85
N ILE A 570 3.12 9.20 35.54
CA ILE A 570 3.30 7.74 35.49
C ILE A 570 3.17 7.15 36.90
N GLU A 571 3.76 7.77 37.92
CA GLU A 571 3.68 7.34 39.32
C GLU A 571 2.23 7.32 39.83
N ASP A 572 1.44 8.33 39.47
CA ASP A 572 0.00 8.40 39.76
C ASP A 572 -0.77 7.23 39.14
N VAL A 573 -0.42 6.83 37.90
CA VAL A 573 -1.05 5.70 37.21
C VAL A 573 -0.67 4.36 37.84
N ILE A 574 0.61 4.13 38.13
CA ILE A 574 1.11 2.84 38.63
C ILE A 574 0.96 2.68 40.15
N GLY A 575 0.63 3.76 40.87
CA GLY A 575 0.37 3.77 42.31
C GLY A 575 1.61 3.57 43.19
N CYS A 576 2.81 3.77 42.65
CA CYS A 576 4.09 3.72 43.39
C CYS A 576 5.13 4.61 42.70
N SER A 577 6.22 4.94 43.41
CA SER A 577 7.29 5.73 42.78
C SER A 577 8.05 4.91 41.74
N ILE A 578 8.58 5.55 40.70
CA ILE A 578 9.45 4.88 39.72
C ILE A 578 10.67 4.30 40.43
N ASP A 579 11.21 5.00 41.43
CA ASP A 579 12.31 4.51 42.28
C ASP A 579 11.97 3.15 42.93
N ASP A 580 10.71 2.90 43.30
CA ASP A 580 10.28 1.62 43.88
C ASP A 580 10.31 0.46 42.87
N LEU A 581 10.23 0.73 41.56
CA LEU A 581 10.37 -0.31 40.52
C LEU A 581 11.81 -0.85 40.42
N PHE A 582 12.78 -0.17 41.01
CA PHE A 582 14.21 -0.49 40.96
C PHE A 582 14.81 -0.88 42.33
N LYS A 583 13.99 -0.95 43.38
CA LYS A 583 14.32 -1.54 44.69
C LYS A 583 14.11 -3.05 44.68
#